data_AF-A0A9D1X4Y1-F1
#
_entry.id   AF-A0A9D1X4Y1-F1
#
_cell.length_a   1.000
_cell.length_b   1.000
_cell.length_c   1.000
_cell.angle_alpha   90.00
_cell.angle_beta   90.00
_cell.angle_gamma   90.00
#
_symmetry.space_group_name_H-M   'P 1'
#
loop_
_entity.id
_entity.type
_entity.pdbx_description
1 polymer ?
#
loop_
_entity_poly.entity_id
_entity_poly.type
_entity_poly.pdbx_seq_one_letter_code
_entity_poly.pdbx_strand_id
1 'polypeptide(L)'
;ADKKALIKSADKMKLTNKTKQQLEKITEWMDPDREYRIVEIAEYLGVKETRARELVRVLVQLKKIEAIGKNKGRRYRKLVMNA
;
A
#
# COMPACT_ATOMS: atom_id res chain seq x y z
N ALA A 1 -25.83 5.47 -12.55
CA ALA A 1 -25.44 5.12 -11.16
C ALA A 1 -23.93 5.03 -11.13
N ASP A 2 -23.30 6.20 -11.07
CA ASP A 2 -21.94 6.40 -11.56
C ASP A 2 -20.95 6.35 -10.41
N LYS A 3 -20.14 5.29 -10.38
CA LYS A 3 -18.97 5.14 -9.50
C LYS A 3 -17.88 6.11 -9.95
N LYS A 4 -18.07 7.42 -9.73
CA LYS A 4 -17.03 8.45 -9.87
C LYS A 4 -16.85 9.22 -8.57
N ALA A 5 -16.47 8.51 -7.51
CA ALA A 5 -16.08 9.13 -6.24
C ALA A 5 -14.90 8.38 -5.60
N LEU A 6 -13.74 8.38 -6.25
CA LEU A 6 -12.50 7.90 -5.61
C LEU A 6 -11.25 8.70 -6.02
N ILE A 7 -11.40 9.99 -6.34
CA ILE A 7 -10.28 10.90 -6.58
C ILE A 7 -10.58 12.20 -5.83
N LYS A 8 -10.65 12.17 -4.50
CA LYS A 8 -10.75 13.39 -3.68
C LYS A 8 -9.88 13.40 -2.42
N SER A 9 -9.01 12.41 -2.20
CA SER A 9 -8.31 12.31 -0.90
C SER A 9 -6.79 12.17 -0.97
N ALA A 10 -6.19 11.92 -2.14
CA ALA A 10 -4.73 11.89 -2.26
C ALA A 10 -4.12 13.31 -2.19
N ASP A 11 -4.75 14.29 -2.84
CA ASP A 11 -4.26 15.67 -2.92
C ASP A 11 -4.22 16.42 -1.58
N LYS A 12 -5.00 15.98 -0.58
CA LYS A 12 -5.06 16.63 0.74
C LYS A 12 -4.19 15.97 1.82
N MET A 13 -3.58 14.81 1.53
CA MET A 13 -2.65 14.19 2.49
C MET A 13 -1.29 14.85 2.36
N LYS A 14 -1.01 15.81 3.25
CA LYS A 14 0.34 16.34 3.45
C LYS A 14 1.22 15.23 4.06
N LEU A 15 1.73 14.34 3.21
CA LEU A 15 2.61 13.26 3.63
C LEU A 15 3.97 13.86 4.03
N THR A 16 4.45 13.48 5.22
CA THR A 16 5.80 13.81 5.67
C THR A 16 6.84 13.11 4.79
N ASN A 17 8.05 13.68 4.69
CA ASN A 17 9.15 13.08 3.92
C ASN A 17 9.44 11.64 4.36
N LYS A 18 9.41 11.37 5.67
CA LYS A 18 9.56 10.01 6.22
C LYS A 18 8.49 9.05 5.71
N THR A 19 7.24 9.51 5.59
CA THR A 19 6.16 8.67 5.07
C THR A 19 6.37 8.38 3.59
N LYS A 20 6.75 9.38 2.78
CA LYS A 20 7.04 9.19 1.35
C LYS A 20 8.13 8.13 1.12
N GLN A 21 9.25 8.26 1.83
CA GLN A 21 10.35 7.28 1.78
C GLN A 21 9.91 5.86 2.17
N GLN A 22 9.05 5.72 3.18
CA GLN A 22 8.52 4.41 3.57
C GLN A 22 7.61 3.81 2.49
N LEU A 23 6.80 4.63 1.82
CA LEU A 23 5.94 4.20 0.73
C LEU A 23 6.77 3.74 -0.48
N GLU A 24 7.79 4.52 -0.86
CA GLU A 24 8.72 4.20 -1.95
C GLU A 24 9.43 2.86 -1.69
N LYS A 25 10.00 2.69 -0.49
CA LYS A 25 10.66 1.44 -0.07
C LYS A 25 9.76 0.22 -0.23
N ILE A 26 8.49 0.30 0.18
CA ILE A 26 7.54 -0.81 -0.02
C ILE A 26 7.37 -1.11 -1.50
N THR A 27 7.14 -0.08 -2.32
CA THR A 27 6.87 -0.27 -3.75
C THR A 27 8.07 -0.77 -4.54
N GLU A 28 9.29 -0.40 -4.15
CA GLU A 28 10.53 -0.89 -4.76
C GLU A 28 10.81 -2.35 -4.37
N TRP A 29 10.56 -2.71 -3.12
CA TRP A 29 10.81 -4.05 -2.60
C TRP A 29 9.81 -5.11 -3.05
N MET A 30 8.55 -4.73 -3.29
CA MET A 30 7.52 -5.68 -3.69
C MET A 30 7.72 -6.18 -5.13
N ASP A 31 7.68 -7.50 -5.27
CA ASP A 31 7.60 -8.20 -6.54
C ASP A 31 6.14 -8.23 -7.03
N PRO A 32 5.87 -7.86 -8.30
CA PRO A 32 4.56 -8.02 -8.95
C PRO A 32 3.90 -9.38 -8.81
N ASP A 33 4.69 -10.46 -8.87
CA ASP A 33 4.18 -11.83 -8.94
C ASP A 33 4.00 -12.47 -7.56
N ARG A 34 4.26 -11.70 -6.49
CA ARG A 34 4.17 -12.15 -5.11
C ARG A 34 3.13 -11.38 -4.31
N GLU A 35 2.46 -12.11 -3.43
CA GLU A 35 1.60 -11.57 -2.38
C GLU A 35 2.33 -11.49 -1.03
N TYR A 36 2.07 -10.42 -0.29
CA TYR A 36 2.73 -10.15 0.98
C TYR A 36 1.73 -9.99 2.12
N ARG A 37 2.07 -10.49 3.30
CA ARG A 37 1.37 -10.16 4.55
C ARG A 37 1.81 -8.82 5.09
N ILE A 38 0.96 -8.25 5.94
CA ILE A 38 1.30 -7.03 6.66
C ILE A 38 2.52 -7.21 7.58
N VAL A 39 2.68 -8.41 8.15
CA VAL A 39 3.80 -8.77 9.02
C VAL A 39 5.12 -8.71 8.24
N GLU A 40 5.16 -9.28 7.03
CA GLU A 40 6.35 -9.27 6.18
C GLU A 40 6.75 -7.83 5.78
N ILE A 41 5.76 -6.98 5.47
CA ILE A 41 6.00 -5.56 5.17
C ILE A 41 6.53 -4.81 6.40
N ALA A 42 6.00 -5.13 7.59
CA ALA A 42 6.41 -4.52 8.85
C ALA A 42 7.85 -4.91 9.22
N GLU A 43 8.19 -6.20 9.08
CA GLU A 43 9.53 -6.74 9.28
C GLU A 43 10.54 -6.11 8.32
N TYR A 44 10.22 -6.05 7.02
CA TYR A 44 11.08 -5.42 6.01
C TYR A 44 11.37 -3.94 6.32
N LEU A 45 10.35 -3.20 6.76
CA LEU A 45 10.51 -1.79 7.11
C LEU A 45 11.11 -1.55 8.50
N GLY A 46 11.23 -2.58 9.35
CA GLY A 46 11.62 -2.42 10.75
C GLY A 46 10.63 -1.58 11.56
N VAL A 47 9.32 -1.70 11.30
CA VAL A 47 8.26 -0.94 11.98
C VAL A 47 7.20 -1.85 12.59
N LYS A 48 6.38 -1.33 13.50
CA LYS A 48 5.21 -2.07 14.01
C LYS A 48 4.18 -2.30 12.91
N GLU A 49 3.46 -3.42 12.97
CA GLU A 49 2.38 -3.75 12.03
C GLU A 49 1.32 -2.65 11.87
N THR A 50 0.99 -1.94 12.95
CA THR A 50 0.05 -0.81 12.89
C THR A 50 0.53 0.26 11.94
N ARG A 51 1.84 0.58 11.95
CA ARG A 51 2.42 1.55 11.03
C ARG A 51 2.44 1.02 9.60
N ALA A 52 2.82 -0.25 9.39
CA ALA A 52 2.75 -0.88 8.08
C ALA A 52 1.32 -0.82 7.52
N ARG A 53 0.30 -1.03 8.36
CA ARG A 53 -1.12 -0.99 7.97
C ARG A 53 -1.58 0.37 7.48
N GLU A 54 -1.08 1.46 8.06
CA GLU A 54 -1.33 2.82 7.57
C GLU A 54 -0.69 3.03 6.20
N LEU A 55 0.56 2.61 6.03
CA LEU A 55 1.30 2.76 4.78
C LEU A 55 0.63 2.01 3.62
N VAL A 56 0.25 0.74 3.82
CA VAL A 56 -0.44 -0.02 2.77
C VAL A 56 -1.83 0.54 2.46
N ARG A 57 -2.54 1.13 3.43
CA ARG A 57 -3.81 1.83 3.15
C ARG A 57 -3.60 3.01 2.21
N VAL A 58 -2.54 3.79 2.43
CA VAL A 58 -2.17 4.89 1.54
C VAL A 58 -1.80 4.36 0.15
N LEU A 59 -0.98 3.31 0.05
CA LEU A 59 -0.61 2.72 -1.24
C LEU A 59 -1.81 2.17 -2.03
N VAL A 60 -2.79 1.58 -1.34
CA VAL A 60 -4.05 1.13 -1.96
C VAL A 60 -4.86 2.32 -2.47
N GLN A 61 -4.96 3.40 -1.68
CA GLN A 61 -5.63 4.64 -2.12
C GLN A 61 -4.93 5.27 -3.34
N LEU A 62 -3.60 5.20 -3.39
CA LEU A 62 -2.77 5.67 -4.50
C LEU A 62 -2.74 4.70 -5.69
N LYS A 63 -3.45 3.57 -5.63
CA LYS A 63 -3.46 2.52 -6.66
C LYS A 63 -2.05 2.03 -7.05
N LYS A 64 -1.13 1.99 -6.09
CA LYS A 64 0.23 1.43 -6.26
C LYS A 64 0.28 -0.07 -5.93
N ILE A 65 -0.59 -0.48 -5.02
CA ILE A 65 -0.79 -1.89 -4.64
C ILE A 65 -2.28 -2.16 -4.57
N GLU A 66 -2.66 -3.43 -4.60
CA GLU A 66 -4.01 -3.87 -4.28
C GLU A 66 -4.03 -4.73 -3.03
N ALA A 67 -5.21 -4.82 -2.40
CA ALA A 67 -5.46 -5.70 -1.27
C ALA A 67 -6.30 -6.90 -1.72
N ILE A 68 -5.79 -8.10 -1.47
CA ILE A 68 -6.40 -9.37 -1.84
C ILE A 68 -6.86 -10.08 -0.56
N GLY A 69 -8.01 -10.75 -0.61
CA GLY A 69 -8.56 -11.47 0.55
C GLY A 69 -9.20 -10.58 1.63
N LYS A 70 -9.71 -11.22 2.69
CA LYS A 70 -10.42 -10.57 3.80
C LYS A 70 -9.83 -11.02 5.16
N ASN A 71 -9.96 -10.15 6.17
CA ASN A 71 -9.57 -10.44 7.58
C ASN A 71 -8.15 -11.02 7.71
N LYS A 72 -8.00 -12.19 8.37
CA LYS A 72 -6.71 -12.87 8.58
C LYS A 72 -6.03 -13.33 7.28
N GLY A 73 -6.80 -13.49 6.20
CA GLY A 73 -6.32 -13.85 4.87
C GLY A 73 -5.92 -12.64 4.01
N ARG A 74 -5.93 -11.41 4.56
CA ARG A 74 -5.59 -10.22 3.77
C ARG A 74 -4.12 -10.25 3.35
N ARG A 75 -3.90 -9.98 2.07
CA ARG A 75 -2.61 -9.92 1.37
C ARG A 75 -2.53 -8.68 0.51
N TYR A 76 -1.32 -8.32 0.10
CA TYR A 76 -1.05 -7.16 -0.74
C TYR A 76 -0.13 -7.53 -1.89
N ARG A 77 -0.46 -7.05 -3.10
CA ARG A 77 0.31 -7.27 -4.32
C ARG A 77 0.57 -5.94 -5.03
N LYS A 78 1.75 -5.79 -5.61
CA LYS A 78 2.11 -4.61 -6.40
C LYS A 78 1.31 -4.58 -7.70
N LEU A 79 0.71 -3.44 -8.01
CA LEU A 79 0.04 -3.26 -9.29
C LEU A 79 1.09 -2.90 -10.34
N VAL A 80 1.16 -3.70 -11.40
CA VAL A 80 1.93 -3.37 -12.61
C VAL A 80 0.98 -2.70 -13.57
N MET A 81 1.29 -1.48 -13.99
CA MET A 81 0.60 -0.91 -15.15
C MET A 81 1.17 -1.63 -16.38
N ASN A 82 0.39 -2.55 -16.95
CA ASN A 82 0.67 -3.03 -18.30
C ASN A 82 0.54 -1.81 -19.22
N ALA A 83 1.63 -1.46 -19.88
CA ALA A 83 1.69 -0.39 -20.87
C ALA A 83 0.78 -0.68 -22.07
#